data_AF-A0A7L0JYX9-F1
#
_entry.id   AF-A0A7L0JYX9-F1
#
_cell.length_a   1.000
_cell.length_b   1.000
_cell.length_c   1.000
_cell.angle_alpha   90.00
_cell.angle_beta   90.00
_cell.angle_gamma   90.00
#
_symmetry.space_group_name_H-M   'P 1'
#
loop_
_entity.id
_entity.type
_entity.pdbx_description
1 polymer ?
#
loop_
_entity_poly.entity_id
_entity_poly.type
_entity_poly.pdbx_seq_one_letter_code
_entity_poly.pdbx_strand_id
1 'polypeptide(L)'
;SVNFNNLFFFSFLSITEFNVSCRYRGVFHVEKNGRYSLTRTEAVELCRALNSTLATLEQLVKAHEAGFETCRYGFIVGHIVIPRISPYHLCAANHTGIYKLSANTTGRYDAYCYNTTETRDKACEPIERLDTSLLSNQSEIVIDNADGSRYNADGTRHSGDSSSSGVDDENVGSGSTHDTTPVDTSIRRSSPSYYGSVSPVSHLPDHSSGG
;
A
#
# COMPACT_ATOMS: atom_id res chain seq x y z
N SER A 1 52.98 -7.12 -4.24
CA SER A 1 51.80 -7.97 -4.06
C SER A 1 51.14 -7.69 -2.72
N VAL A 2 49.97 -7.07 -2.73
CA VAL A 2 49.02 -7.12 -1.61
C VAL A 2 47.81 -7.87 -2.11
N ASN A 3 47.49 -8.97 -1.44
CA ASN A 3 46.48 -9.93 -1.82
C ASN A 3 45.18 -9.53 -1.11
N PHE A 4 44.26 -8.87 -1.82
CA PHE A 4 42.95 -8.48 -1.29
C PHE A 4 41.90 -9.53 -1.69
N ASN A 5 41.96 -10.71 -1.09
CA ASN A 5 40.77 -11.55 -0.94
C ASN A 5 39.98 -11.01 0.24
N ASN A 6 39.24 -9.94 0.01
CA ASN A 6 38.19 -9.49 0.91
C ASN A 6 36.89 -9.53 0.12
N LEU A 7 36.42 -10.76 -0.14
CA LEU A 7 35.02 -10.96 -0.50
C LEU A 7 34.20 -10.58 0.74
N PHE A 8 33.77 -9.32 0.79
CA PHE A 8 32.56 -8.96 1.49
C PHE A 8 31.45 -9.83 0.89
N PHE A 9 31.16 -10.95 1.54
CA PHE A 9 29.88 -11.61 1.42
C PHE A 9 28.85 -10.63 1.97
N PHE A 10 28.41 -9.68 1.16
CA PHE A 10 27.08 -9.11 1.34
C PHE A 10 26.11 -10.26 1.07
N SER A 11 25.80 -11.02 2.12
CA SER A 11 24.58 -11.78 2.14
C SER A 11 23.46 -10.76 1.91
N PHE A 12 22.93 -10.68 0.69
CA PHE A 12 21.63 -10.08 0.46
C PHE A 12 20.61 -10.98 1.16
N LEU A 13 20.49 -10.84 2.48
CA LEU A 13 19.33 -11.35 3.21
C LEU A 13 18.13 -10.70 2.54
N SER A 14 17.34 -11.48 1.81
CA SER A 14 16.11 -10.98 1.23
C SER A 14 15.17 -10.68 2.38
N ILE A 15 14.83 -9.40 2.61
CA ILE A 15 13.81 -9.02 3.58
C ILE A 15 12.44 -9.34 2.96
N THR A 16 11.60 -10.01 3.74
CA THR A 16 10.17 -10.17 3.46
C THR A 16 9.41 -9.15 4.28
N GLU A 17 8.65 -8.29 3.62
CA GLU A 17 7.83 -7.26 4.24
C GLU A 17 6.35 -7.66 4.18
N PHE A 18 5.66 -7.56 5.31
CA PHE A 18 4.22 -7.74 5.41
C PHE A 18 3.57 -6.42 5.81
N ASN A 19 2.81 -5.81 4.90
CA ASN A 19 2.01 -4.64 5.20
C ASN A 19 0.64 -5.07 5.73
N VAL A 20 0.27 -4.61 6.93
CA VAL A 20 -0.94 -5.04 7.65
C VAL A 20 -1.85 -3.85 7.94
N SER A 21 -3.12 -3.98 7.55
CA SER A 21 -4.14 -2.97 7.83
C SER A 21 -4.62 -3.00 9.30
N CYS A 22 -5.38 -1.97 9.70
CA CYS A 22 -6.24 -2.08 10.88
C CYS A 22 -7.20 -3.27 10.74
N ARG A 23 -7.64 -3.82 11.88
CA ARG A 23 -8.71 -4.82 11.95
C ARG A 23 -10.06 -4.13 12.04
N TYR A 24 -11.05 -4.67 11.35
CA TYR A 24 -12.44 -4.25 11.42
C TYR A 24 -13.30 -5.47 11.75
N ARG A 25 -13.90 -5.49 12.94
CA ARG A 25 -14.57 -6.69 13.49
C ARG A 25 -13.73 -7.96 13.31
N GLY A 26 -12.43 -7.85 13.60
CA GLY A 26 -11.46 -8.94 13.47
C GLY A 26 -10.85 -9.16 12.09
N VAL A 27 -11.43 -8.63 10.99
CA VAL A 27 -10.87 -8.81 9.64
C VAL A 27 -9.82 -7.75 9.33
N PHE A 28 -8.70 -8.15 8.75
CA PHE A 28 -7.66 -7.26 8.25
C PHE A 28 -7.06 -7.77 6.94
N HIS A 29 -6.45 -6.88 6.18
CA HIS A 29 -5.70 -7.18 4.97
C HIS A 29 -4.21 -7.34 5.30
N VAL A 30 -3.55 -8.27 4.60
CA VAL A 30 -2.09 -8.41 4.61
C VAL A 30 -1.56 -8.56 3.19
N GLU A 31 -0.57 -7.73 2.86
CA GLU A 31 0.16 -7.70 1.59
C GLU A 31 1.63 -8.11 1.80
N LYS A 32 2.18 -8.89 0.87
CA LYS A 32 3.59 -9.33 0.92
C LYS A 32 4.43 -8.61 -0.13
N ASN A 33 5.49 -7.92 0.31
CA ASN A 33 6.50 -7.26 -0.52
C ASN A 33 5.93 -6.26 -1.55
N GLY A 34 4.87 -5.53 -1.21
CA GLY A 34 4.30 -4.49 -2.08
C GLY A 34 3.69 -5.01 -3.39
N ARG A 35 3.41 -6.32 -3.51
CA ARG A 35 2.88 -6.93 -4.74
C ARG A 35 2.04 -8.16 -4.46
N TYR A 36 1.13 -8.46 -5.39
CA TYR A 36 0.39 -9.72 -5.40
C TYR A 36 1.33 -10.92 -5.55
N SER A 37 1.62 -11.58 -4.42
CA SER A 37 2.66 -12.61 -4.37
C SER A 37 2.29 -13.86 -3.57
N LEU A 38 1.15 -13.90 -2.89
CA LEU A 38 0.71 -15.09 -2.16
C LEU A 38 -0.07 -16.02 -3.10
N THR A 39 0.18 -17.31 -3.02
CA THR A 39 -0.79 -18.35 -3.38
C THR A 39 -1.84 -18.49 -2.28
N ARG A 40 -2.94 -19.21 -2.57
CA ARG A 40 -3.95 -19.50 -1.54
C ARG A 40 -3.37 -20.24 -0.33
N THR A 41 -2.47 -21.20 -0.54
CA THR A 41 -1.83 -21.94 0.55
C THR A 41 -0.96 -21.03 1.40
N GLU A 42 -0.11 -20.21 0.77
CA GLU A 42 0.72 -19.22 1.47
C GLU A 42 -0.14 -18.20 2.24
N ALA A 43 -1.30 -17.80 1.71
CA ALA A 43 -2.25 -16.93 2.41
C ALA A 43 -2.85 -17.58 3.67
N VAL A 44 -3.18 -18.88 3.61
CA VAL A 44 -3.65 -19.64 4.79
C VAL A 44 -2.55 -19.71 5.85
N GLU A 45 -1.32 -20.04 5.45
CA GLU A 45 -0.16 -20.12 6.36
C GLU A 45 0.16 -18.76 6.98
N LEU A 46 0.15 -17.69 6.19
CA LEU A 46 0.38 -16.33 6.68
C LEU A 46 -0.68 -15.89 7.69
N CYS A 47 -1.97 -16.15 7.43
CA CYS A 47 -2.99 -15.84 8.43
C CYS A 47 -2.77 -16.62 9.73
N ARG A 48 -2.38 -17.91 9.66
CA ARG A 48 -2.08 -18.70 10.86
C ARG A 48 -0.88 -18.17 11.62
N ALA A 49 0.19 -17.79 10.92
CA ALA A 49 1.37 -17.16 11.51
C ALA A 49 1.01 -15.87 12.25
N LEU A 50 -0.02 -15.14 11.80
CA LEU A 50 -0.61 -13.95 12.43
C LEU A 50 -1.69 -14.29 13.48
N ASN A 51 -1.67 -15.49 14.05
CA ASN A 51 -2.66 -15.99 15.02
C ASN A 51 -4.11 -15.80 14.57
N SER A 52 -4.35 -15.99 13.27
CA SER A 52 -5.61 -15.71 12.60
C SER A 52 -5.96 -16.84 11.63
N THR A 53 -7.14 -16.76 11.01
CA THR A 53 -7.53 -17.64 9.90
C THR A 53 -7.79 -16.83 8.64
N LEU A 54 -7.89 -17.46 7.46
CA LEU A 54 -8.54 -16.76 6.34
C LEU A 54 -9.94 -16.33 6.76
N ALA A 55 -10.31 -15.09 6.44
CA ALA A 55 -11.66 -14.61 6.68
C ALA A 55 -12.67 -15.42 5.85
N THR A 56 -13.84 -15.66 6.43
CA THR A 56 -15.01 -16.13 5.69
C THR A 56 -15.70 -14.96 5.00
N LEU A 57 -16.58 -15.24 4.04
CA LEU A 57 -17.38 -14.21 3.39
C LEU A 57 -18.25 -13.45 4.41
N GLU A 58 -18.86 -14.15 5.37
CA GLU A 58 -19.70 -13.53 6.39
C GLU A 58 -18.90 -12.56 7.28
N GLN A 59 -17.70 -12.97 7.72
CA GLN A 59 -16.81 -12.09 8.49
C GLN A 59 -16.40 -10.85 7.69
N LEU A 60 -16.07 -11.03 6.41
CA LEU A 60 -15.70 -9.90 5.55
C LEU A 60 -16.88 -8.93 5.32
N VAL A 61 -18.11 -9.44 5.18
CA VAL A 61 -19.31 -8.60 5.09
C VAL A 61 -19.49 -7.76 6.35
N LYS A 62 -19.38 -8.37 7.55
CA LYS A 62 -19.46 -7.63 8.82
C LYS A 62 -18.36 -6.58 8.95
N ALA A 63 -17.15 -6.89 8.50
CA ALA A 63 -16.04 -5.93 8.49
C ALA A 63 -16.31 -4.76 7.53
N HIS A 64 -16.85 -5.05 6.33
CA HIS A 64 -17.24 -4.05 5.34
C HIS A 64 -18.32 -3.10 5.87
N GLU A 65 -19.33 -3.64 6.56
CA GLU A 65 -20.34 -2.84 7.28
C GLU A 65 -19.74 -1.94 8.36
N ALA A 66 -18.61 -2.33 8.96
CA ALA A 66 -17.85 -1.53 9.92
C ALA A 66 -16.88 -0.52 9.28
N GLY A 67 -16.86 -0.41 7.94
CA GLY A 67 -16.02 0.55 7.22
C GLY A 67 -14.79 -0.04 6.54
N PHE A 68 -14.66 -1.37 6.46
CA PHE A 68 -13.51 -2.00 5.81
C PHE A 68 -13.61 -1.97 4.27
N GLU A 69 -12.71 -1.23 3.63
CA GLU A 69 -12.49 -1.23 2.19
C GLU A 69 -11.00 -1.27 1.85
N THR A 70 -10.65 -1.83 0.68
CA THR A 70 -9.29 -1.80 0.13
C THR A 70 -9.32 -1.58 -1.38
N CYS A 71 -8.16 -1.32 -1.99
CA CYS A 71 -7.98 -1.39 -3.44
C CYS A 71 -7.22 -2.66 -3.87
N ARG A 72 -7.35 -3.76 -3.12
CA ARG A 72 -6.52 -4.94 -3.29
C ARG A 72 -7.36 -6.22 -3.39
N TYR A 73 -7.02 -7.07 -4.35
CA TYR A 73 -7.57 -8.42 -4.41
C TYR A 73 -6.88 -9.29 -3.37
N GLY A 74 -7.67 -9.99 -2.57
CA GLY A 74 -7.13 -10.89 -1.54
C GLY A 74 -7.95 -12.16 -1.38
N PHE A 75 -7.29 -13.21 -0.92
CA PHE A 75 -7.93 -14.48 -0.62
C PHE A 75 -8.83 -14.36 0.62
N ILE A 76 -10.02 -14.95 0.52
CA ILE A 76 -10.85 -15.41 1.63
C ILE A 76 -11.11 -16.91 1.45
N VAL A 77 -11.82 -17.52 2.39
CA VAL A 77 -12.32 -18.90 2.25
C VAL A 77 -13.15 -19.00 0.95
N GLY A 78 -12.69 -19.85 0.02
CA GLY A 78 -13.38 -20.15 -1.25
C GLY A 78 -13.32 -19.08 -2.35
N HIS A 79 -12.96 -17.83 -2.05
CA HIS A 79 -13.01 -16.73 -3.03
C HIS A 79 -11.78 -15.83 -3.02
N ILE A 80 -11.61 -15.05 -4.09
CA ILE A 80 -10.71 -13.90 -4.14
C ILE A 80 -11.61 -12.68 -4.30
N VAL A 81 -11.43 -11.69 -3.44
CA VAL A 81 -12.37 -10.59 -3.28
C VAL A 81 -11.67 -9.25 -3.12
N ILE A 82 -12.43 -8.18 -3.30
CA ILE A 82 -12.05 -6.80 -2.95
C ILE A 82 -13.27 -6.12 -2.31
N PRO A 83 -13.21 -5.73 -1.04
CA PRO A 83 -14.26 -4.96 -0.37
C PRO A 83 -14.14 -3.48 -0.75
N ARG A 84 -15.22 -2.89 -1.29
CA ARG A 84 -15.28 -1.47 -1.70
C ARG A 84 -16.47 -0.78 -1.06
N ILE A 85 -16.28 0.36 -0.41
CA ILE A 85 -17.39 1.20 0.05
C ILE A 85 -17.56 2.36 -0.92
N SER A 86 -16.48 3.10 -1.17
CA SER A 86 -16.46 4.20 -2.12
C SER A 86 -16.17 3.71 -3.55
N PRO A 87 -16.88 4.18 -4.60
CA PRO A 87 -16.54 3.82 -5.97
C PRO A 87 -15.18 4.45 -6.37
N TYR A 88 -14.31 3.67 -6.99
CA TYR A 88 -13.08 4.19 -7.58
C TYR A 88 -12.70 3.40 -8.84
N HIS A 89 -12.38 4.09 -9.94
CA HIS A 89 -12.24 3.48 -11.26
C HIS A 89 -11.07 2.48 -11.35
N LEU A 90 -10.02 2.64 -10.54
CA LEU A 90 -8.90 1.69 -10.48
C LEU A 90 -9.16 0.49 -9.56
N CYS A 91 -10.19 0.53 -8.72
CA CYS A 91 -10.51 -0.54 -7.78
C CYS A 91 -11.82 -1.22 -8.19
N ALA A 92 -11.71 -2.39 -8.81
CA ALA A 92 -12.86 -3.15 -9.30
C ALA A 92 -13.81 -2.34 -10.21
N ALA A 93 -13.26 -1.43 -11.03
CA ALA A 93 -14.00 -0.65 -12.03
C ALA A 93 -15.26 0.06 -11.48
N ASN A 94 -15.12 0.80 -10.37
CA ASN A 94 -16.20 1.51 -9.64
C ASN A 94 -17.21 0.61 -8.90
N HIS A 95 -17.00 -0.70 -8.81
CA HIS A 95 -17.88 -1.57 -8.04
C HIS A 95 -17.85 -1.24 -6.53
N THR A 96 -19.01 -1.35 -5.86
CA THR A 96 -19.17 -1.21 -4.41
C THR A 96 -19.73 -2.51 -3.79
N GLY A 97 -19.50 -2.72 -2.50
CA GLY A 97 -19.73 -4.01 -1.84
C GLY A 97 -18.54 -4.97 -1.97
N ILE A 98 -18.80 -6.26 -1.78
CA ILE A 98 -17.77 -7.32 -1.90
C ILE A 98 -17.71 -7.81 -3.34
N TYR A 99 -16.79 -7.28 -4.15
CA TYR A 99 -16.57 -7.78 -5.50
C TYR A 99 -15.81 -9.10 -5.46
N LYS A 100 -16.32 -10.13 -6.14
CA LYS A 100 -15.69 -11.45 -6.24
C LYS A 100 -15.04 -11.61 -7.61
N LEU A 101 -13.76 -11.93 -7.62
CA LEU A 101 -13.06 -12.29 -8.84
C LEU A 101 -13.53 -13.68 -9.32
N SER A 102 -13.54 -13.90 -10.64
CA SER A 102 -13.98 -15.17 -11.23
C SER A 102 -13.11 -16.35 -10.78
N ALA A 103 -13.74 -17.51 -10.57
CA ALA A 103 -13.16 -18.66 -9.86
C ALA A 103 -11.99 -19.37 -10.58
N ASN A 104 -11.71 -19.05 -11.85
CA ASN A 104 -10.73 -19.77 -12.67
C ASN A 104 -9.31 -19.16 -12.64
N THR A 105 -8.97 -18.39 -11.60
CA THR A 105 -7.65 -17.76 -11.50
C THR A 105 -6.68 -18.59 -10.65
N THR A 106 -5.53 -18.91 -11.24
CA THR A 106 -4.33 -19.43 -10.52
C THR A 106 -3.39 -18.29 -10.13
N GLY A 107 -3.87 -17.05 -10.17
CA GLY A 107 -3.10 -15.86 -9.86
C GLY A 107 -2.65 -15.81 -8.41
N ARG A 108 -1.62 -15.00 -8.18
CA ARG A 108 -1.18 -14.61 -6.84
C ARG A 108 -1.92 -13.34 -6.43
N TYR A 109 -2.19 -13.20 -5.14
CA TYR A 109 -2.94 -12.07 -4.56
C TYR A 109 -2.45 -11.78 -3.13
N ASP A 110 -3.16 -10.90 -2.43
CA ASP A 110 -2.99 -10.66 -1.00
C ASP A 110 -3.88 -11.60 -0.17
N ALA A 111 -3.99 -11.39 1.14
CA ALA A 111 -4.91 -12.16 1.99
C ALA A 111 -5.79 -11.26 2.86
N TYR A 112 -6.99 -11.75 3.17
CA TYR A 112 -7.82 -11.22 4.25
C TYR A 112 -7.85 -12.22 5.38
N CYS A 113 -7.30 -11.83 6.51
CA CYS A 113 -7.22 -12.65 7.71
C CYS A 113 -8.28 -12.20 8.73
N TYR A 114 -8.67 -13.12 9.60
CA TYR A 114 -9.63 -12.90 10.67
C TYR A 114 -9.04 -13.31 12.01
N ASN A 115 -8.94 -12.35 12.92
CA ASN A 115 -8.57 -12.57 14.31
C ASN A 115 -9.85 -12.69 15.15
N THR A 116 -10.08 -13.88 15.70
CA THR A 116 -11.29 -14.18 16.49
C THR A 116 -11.36 -13.46 17.84
N THR A 117 -10.24 -12.96 18.38
CA THR A 117 -10.22 -12.26 19.66
C THR A 117 -10.52 -10.77 19.52
N GLU A 118 -10.49 -10.24 18.30
CA GLU A 118 -10.76 -8.84 18.02
C GLU A 118 -12.23 -8.64 17.61
N THR A 119 -13.01 -8.01 18.49
CA THR A 119 -14.46 -7.85 18.32
C THR A 119 -14.89 -6.40 18.10
N ARG A 120 -13.96 -5.43 18.24
CA ARG A 120 -14.25 -4.00 18.06
C ARG A 120 -14.52 -3.68 16.59
N ASP A 121 -15.26 -2.60 16.37
CA ASP A 121 -15.58 -2.13 15.01
C ASP A 121 -14.31 -1.78 14.22
N LYS A 122 -13.31 -1.18 14.88
CA LYS A 122 -11.99 -0.89 14.33
C LYS A 122 -10.91 -0.95 15.40
N ALA A 123 -9.80 -1.59 15.09
CA ALA A 123 -8.63 -1.75 15.95
C ALA A 123 -7.35 -1.57 15.12
N CYS A 124 -6.49 -0.64 15.51
CA CYS A 124 -5.27 -0.29 14.77
C CYS A 124 -3.98 -0.48 15.59
N GLU A 125 -4.07 -1.10 16.77
CA GLU A 125 -2.87 -1.42 17.57
C GLU A 125 -1.94 -2.34 16.78
N PRO A 126 -0.62 -2.20 16.86
CA PRO A 126 0.27 -2.95 15.98
C PRO A 126 0.24 -4.46 16.24
N ILE A 127 0.47 -5.23 15.19
CA ILE A 127 0.91 -6.62 15.29
C ILE A 127 2.41 -6.60 15.48
N GLU A 128 2.85 -7.00 16.67
CA GLU A 128 4.26 -6.97 17.06
C GLU A 128 4.99 -8.26 16.70
N ARG A 129 4.29 -9.40 16.64
CA ARG A 129 4.91 -10.72 16.49
C ARG A 129 4.22 -11.58 15.46
N LEU A 130 5.00 -12.49 14.89
CA LEU A 130 4.58 -13.45 13.88
C LEU A 130 5.20 -14.81 14.20
N ASP A 131 4.39 -15.87 14.17
CA ASP A 131 4.92 -17.23 14.30
C ASP A 131 5.56 -17.68 12.98
N THR A 132 6.87 -17.56 12.90
CA THR A 132 7.66 -17.89 11.70
C THR A 132 7.80 -19.39 11.45
N SER A 133 7.44 -20.24 12.42
CA SER A 133 7.51 -21.70 12.24
C SER A 133 6.67 -22.20 11.06
N LEU A 134 5.66 -21.43 10.68
CA LEU A 134 4.73 -21.70 9.59
C LEU A 134 5.12 -21.06 8.26
N LEU A 135 6.16 -20.22 8.24
CA LEU A 135 6.62 -19.52 7.05
C LEU A 135 7.94 -20.12 6.58
N SER A 136 7.87 -20.97 5.57
CA SER A 136 9.06 -21.53 4.93
C SER A 136 9.84 -20.41 4.22
N ASN A 137 10.92 -19.91 4.85
CA ASN A 137 12.14 -19.32 4.26
C ASN A 137 13.03 -18.64 5.35
N GLN A 138 14.36 -18.67 5.18
CA GLN A 138 15.35 -18.00 6.05
C GLN A 138 15.47 -16.48 5.77
N SER A 139 14.39 -15.83 5.35
CA SER A 139 14.38 -14.38 5.15
C SER A 139 14.15 -13.67 6.47
N GLU A 140 14.81 -12.52 6.67
CA GLU A 140 14.39 -11.55 7.67
C GLU A 140 12.95 -11.11 7.35
N ILE A 141 12.09 -11.03 8.36
CA ILE A 141 10.69 -10.64 8.20
C ILE A 141 10.45 -9.34 8.96
N VAL A 142 9.84 -8.39 8.26
CA VAL A 142 9.41 -7.10 8.80
C VAL A 142 7.90 -6.98 8.64
N ILE A 143 7.21 -6.55 9.70
CA ILE A 143 5.77 -6.28 9.74
C ILE A 143 5.59 -4.77 9.77
N ASP A 144 4.96 -4.23 8.73
CA ASP A 144 4.65 -2.82 8.59
C ASP A 144 3.17 -2.60 8.92
N ASN A 145 2.92 -1.96 10.05
CA ASN A 145 1.58 -1.75 10.57
C ASN A 145 0.95 -0.45 10.03
N ALA A 146 -0.37 -0.40 10.06
CA ALA A 146 -1.14 0.77 9.63
C ALA A 146 -0.85 2.05 10.42
N ASP A 147 -0.32 1.96 11.65
CA ASP A 147 0.10 3.11 12.47
C ASP A 147 1.51 3.62 12.12
N GLY A 148 2.19 2.99 11.15
CA GLY A 148 3.56 3.30 10.73
C GLY A 148 4.64 2.59 11.55
N SER A 149 4.28 1.82 12.58
CA SER A 149 5.25 1.06 13.36
C SER A 149 5.72 -0.20 12.62
N ARG A 150 7.01 -0.51 12.76
CA ARG A 150 7.68 -1.63 12.10
C ARG A 150 8.24 -2.59 13.14
N TYR A 151 7.96 -3.89 12.97
CA TYR A 151 8.44 -4.94 13.89
C TYR A 151 9.11 -6.07 13.13
N ASN A 152 10.18 -6.60 13.70
CA ASN A 152 10.71 -7.89 13.29
C ASN A 152 9.78 -9.01 13.78
N ALA A 153 9.85 -10.18 13.17
CA ALA A 153 8.99 -11.30 13.55
C ALA A 153 9.11 -11.74 15.03
N ASP A 154 10.25 -11.48 15.69
CA ASP A 154 10.50 -11.81 17.10
C ASP A 154 9.84 -10.83 18.10
N GLY A 155 9.29 -9.70 17.63
CA GLY A 155 8.70 -8.66 18.46
C GLY A 155 9.61 -7.49 18.77
N THR A 156 10.85 -7.50 18.30
CA THR A 156 11.72 -6.32 18.39
C THR A 156 11.27 -5.27 17.39
N ARG A 157 11.35 -3.98 17.77
CA ARG A 157 11.10 -2.88 16.83
C ARG A 157 12.15 -2.93 15.74
N HIS A 158 11.72 -2.85 14.48
CA HIS A 158 12.63 -2.82 13.35
C HIS A 158 13.15 -1.38 13.16
N SER A 159 14.42 -1.16 13.49
CA SER A 159 15.11 0.11 13.28
C SER A 159 15.68 0.18 11.86
N GLY A 160 14.86 0.63 10.92
CA GLY A 160 15.28 1.00 9.57
C GLY A 160 14.71 2.38 9.26
N ASP A 161 15.61 3.35 9.06
CA ASP A 161 15.39 4.80 8.97
C ASP A 161 13.93 5.20 8.75
N SER A 162 13.34 5.77 9.80
CA SER A 162 12.32 6.77 9.61
C SER A 162 12.94 7.83 8.70
N SER A 163 12.59 7.82 7.41
CA SER A 163 12.77 8.98 6.54
C SER A 163 11.80 10.08 6.99
N SER A 164 12.02 10.56 8.22
CA SER A 164 11.72 11.91 8.62
C SER A 164 12.86 12.73 8.04
N SER A 165 12.59 13.41 6.94
CA SER A 165 13.37 14.56 6.50
C SER A 165 13.35 15.60 7.63
N GLY A 166 14.26 15.45 8.59
CA GLY A 166 14.72 16.54 9.42
C GLY A 166 15.43 17.51 8.50
N VAL A 167 14.81 18.66 8.28
CA VAL A 167 15.48 19.81 7.68
C VAL A 167 16.53 20.22 8.71
N ASP A 168 17.78 19.82 8.49
CA ASP A 168 18.90 20.35 9.26
C ASP A 168 19.07 21.81 8.84
N ASP A 169 18.40 22.73 9.53
CA ASP A 169 18.68 24.17 9.46
C ASP A 169 20.05 24.40 10.12
N GLU A 170 21.13 24.25 9.35
CA GLU A 170 22.43 24.82 9.70
C GLU A 170 22.33 26.35 9.57
N ASN A 171 21.87 26.98 10.65
CA ASN A 171 21.94 28.40 10.89
C ASN A 171 23.40 28.84 11.06
N VAL A 172 24.04 29.25 9.97
CA VAL A 172 25.32 29.97 10.00
C VAL A 172 25.05 31.42 9.60
N GLY A 173 24.87 32.27 10.62
CA GLY A 173 24.84 33.72 10.46
C GLY A 173 26.24 34.30 10.33
N SER A 174 26.44 35.15 9.33
CA SER A 174 27.39 36.28 9.33
C SER A 174 27.00 37.26 8.21
N GLY A 175 26.77 38.53 8.58
CA GLY A 175 26.24 39.57 7.69
C GLY A 175 27.30 40.41 6.96
N SER A 176 26.86 41.29 6.05
CA SER A 176 27.09 42.75 6.07
C SER A 176 26.51 43.46 4.83
N THR A 177 25.71 44.48 5.11
CA THR A 177 25.45 45.78 4.42
C THR A 177 25.82 46.00 2.94
N HIS A 178 24.87 46.49 2.14
CA HIS A 178 24.85 47.88 1.62
C HIS A 178 23.55 48.23 0.86
N ASP A 179 23.04 49.44 1.15
CA ASP A 179 22.08 50.26 0.37
C ASP A 179 22.34 50.22 -1.15
N THR A 180 21.40 50.43 -2.07
CA THR A 180 20.58 51.64 -2.25
C THR A 180 19.56 51.39 -3.38
N THR A 181 18.31 51.82 -3.24
CA THR A 181 17.39 52.05 -4.39
C THR A 181 17.59 53.47 -4.93
N PRO A 182 17.54 53.72 -6.24
CA PRO A 182 16.28 54.20 -6.82
C PRO A 182 15.98 53.74 -8.28
N VAL A 183 14.71 53.94 -8.64
CA VAL A 183 13.97 53.75 -9.90
C VAL A 183 14.70 54.27 -11.17
N ASP A 184 14.78 53.51 -12.26
CA ASP A 184 13.90 53.61 -13.46
C ASP A 184 14.34 52.73 -14.68
N THR A 185 13.32 52.36 -15.47
CA THR A 185 13.22 52.01 -16.90
C THR A 185 13.90 50.79 -17.57
N SER A 186 13.02 49.85 -17.93
CA SER A 186 12.90 49.12 -19.21
C SER A 186 14.00 48.13 -19.65
N ILE A 187 13.61 46.85 -19.81
CA ILE A 187 13.46 46.18 -21.12
C ILE A 187 12.90 44.75 -20.93
N ARG A 188 11.82 44.50 -21.67
CA ARG A 188 11.17 43.24 -22.12
C ARG A 188 11.90 41.90 -21.87
N ARG A 189 11.13 40.91 -21.38
CA ARG A 189 10.77 39.70 -22.16
C ARG A 189 9.53 38.98 -21.59
N SER A 190 8.48 38.91 -22.40
CA SER A 190 7.21 38.19 -22.21
C SER A 190 7.41 36.66 -22.21
N SER A 191 6.88 35.90 -21.23
CA SER A 191 5.59 35.14 -21.23
C SER A 191 5.61 33.80 -22.01
N PRO A 192 4.66 32.86 -21.82
CA PRO A 192 3.92 32.41 -20.63
C PRO A 192 3.71 30.87 -20.54
N SER A 193 3.12 30.44 -19.43
CA SER A 193 2.48 29.13 -19.18
C SER A 193 1.12 28.98 -19.91
N TYR A 194 0.73 27.75 -20.26
CA TYR A 194 -0.61 27.46 -20.79
C TYR A 194 -1.14 26.10 -20.30
N TYR A 195 -2.16 26.15 -19.44
CA TYR A 195 -3.12 25.07 -19.18
C TYR A 195 -4.31 25.30 -20.14
N GLY A 196 -4.84 24.24 -20.77
CA GLY A 196 -5.98 24.34 -21.69
C GLY A 196 -7.05 23.30 -21.37
N SER A 197 -8.24 23.77 -21.01
CA SER A 197 -9.44 23.01 -20.66
C SER A 197 -10.51 23.05 -21.77
N VAL A 198 -11.10 21.87 -21.99
CA VAL A 198 -12.34 21.35 -22.63
C VAL A 198 -13.47 22.25 -23.20
N SER A 199 -14.10 21.73 -24.29
CA SER A 199 -15.55 21.72 -24.74
C SER A 199 -16.01 22.68 -25.86
N PRO A 200 -17.13 22.45 -26.63
CA PRO A 200 -17.99 21.27 -26.88
C PRO A 200 -18.44 21.04 -28.38
N VAL A 201 -19.38 20.07 -28.57
CA VAL A 201 -19.99 19.48 -29.79
C VAL A 201 -21.05 20.36 -30.51
N SER A 202 -21.20 20.25 -31.84
CA SER A 202 -22.49 20.44 -32.56
C SER A 202 -22.58 19.81 -33.97
N HIS A 203 -23.79 19.33 -34.28
CA HIS A 203 -24.37 18.61 -35.43
C HIS A 203 -23.95 18.93 -36.90
N LEU A 204 -24.09 17.90 -37.76
CA LEU A 204 -24.12 17.91 -39.23
C LEU A 204 -25.49 17.42 -39.75
N PRO A 205 -26.01 17.92 -40.89
CA PRO A 205 -27.23 17.39 -41.53
C PRO A 205 -26.95 16.43 -42.69
N ASP A 206 -27.96 15.60 -42.97
CA ASP A 206 -28.07 14.57 -44.02
C ASP A 206 -28.03 15.11 -45.46
N HIS A 207 -27.48 14.30 -46.37
CA HIS A 207 -27.97 14.21 -47.74
C HIS A 207 -27.92 12.76 -48.26
N SER A 208 -29.06 12.33 -48.78
CA SER A 208 -29.37 11.02 -49.37
C SER A 208 -29.26 11.05 -50.90
N SER A 209 -28.84 9.93 -51.51
CA SER A 209 -29.14 9.36 -52.85
C SER A 209 -28.07 8.29 -53.14
N GLY A 210 -28.33 7.03 -53.50
CA GLY A 210 -29.40 6.48 -54.33
C GLY A 210 -28.86 6.28 -55.76
N GLY A 211 -28.39 5.06 -56.09
CA GLY A 211 -27.87 4.68 -57.42
C GLY A 211 -26.74 3.66 -57.35
#